data_AF-A0A126R1M0-F1
#
_entry.id   AF-A0A126R1M0-F1
#
_cell.length_a   1.000
_cell.length_b   1.000
_cell.length_c   1.000
_cell.angle_alpha   90.00
_cell.angle_beta   90.00
_cell.angle_gamma   90.00
#
_symmetry.space_group_name_H-M   'P 1'
#
loop_
_entity.id
_entity.type
_entity.pdbx_description
1 polymer ?
#
loop_
_entity_poly.entity_id
_entity_poly.type
_entity_poly.pdbx_seq_one_letter_code
_entity_poly.pdbx_strand_id
1 'polypeptide(L)' 'MVKQIIKFLCCDYMVYKESGEKRVTIVIDKSLDYKFRKMASQKFKFEPKWYSKAMEEAVNLWIEENIDEDFE' A
#
# COMPACT_ATOMS: atom_id res chain seq x y z
N MET A 1 11.81 1.96 7.67
CA MET A 1 11.44 0.52 7.63
C MET A 1 10.14 0.24 6.86
N VAL A 2 9.23 1.19 6.73
CA VAL A 2 8.15 1.18 5.70
C VAL A 2 8.75 1.17 4.28
N LYS A 3 9.90 1.83 4.11
CA LYS A 3 10.71 1.89 2.87
C LYS A 3 11.01 0.53 2.21
N GLN A 4 11.22 -0.55 2.96
CA GLN A 4 11.57 -1.86 2.36
C GLN A 4 10.36 -2.56 1.71
N ILE A 5 9.18 -2.43 2.32
CA ILE A 5 7.94 -3.02 1.79
C ILE A 5 7.55 -2.32 0.50
N ILE A 6 7.81 -1.01 0.43
CA ILE A 6 7.38 -0.21 -0.71
C ILE A 6 8.42 -0.21 -1.83
N LYS A 7 9.71 -0.35 -1.52
CA LYS A 7 10.73 -0.66 -2.55
C LYS A 7 10.42 -1.97 -3.29
N PHE A 8 9.90 -2.99 -2.59
CA PHE A 8 9.49 -4.24 -3.23
C PHE A 8 8.22 -4.11 -4.09
N LEU A 9 7.26 -3.27 -3.66
CA LEU A 9 6.06 -2.96 -4.44
C LEU A 9 6.36 -2.13 -5.69
N CYS A 10 7.29 -1.17 -5.60
CA CYS A 10 7.61 -0.25 -6.70
C CYS A 10 8.41 -0.90 -7.84
N CYS A 11 9.25 -1.92 -7.58
CA CYS A 11 10.03 -2.57 -8.63
C CYS A 11 9.17 -3.26 -9.71
N ASP A 12 7.93 -3.65 -9.41
CA ASP A 12 7.02 -4.30 -10.37
C ASP A 12 5.84 -3.40 -10.83
N TYR A 13 5.59 -2.25 -10.19
CA TYR A 13 4.36 -1.46 -10.41
C TYR A 13 4.47 -0.40 -11.51
N MET A 14 5.68 -0.05 -11.96
CA MET A 14 5.86 0.95 -13.02
C MET A 14 5.74 0.35 -14.43
N VAL A 15 4.56 -0.19 -14.75
CA VAL A 15 4.17 -0.44 -16.15
C VAL A 15 2.69 -0.07 -16.31
N TYR A 16 2.47 1.12 -16.86
CA TYR A 16 1.32 1.53 -17.68
C TYR A 16 -0.07 1.69 -17.04
N LYS A 17 -0.55 2.92 -17.21
CA LYS A 17 -1.94 3.37 -17.25
C LYS A 17 -2.70 2.62 -18.36
N GLU A 18 -3.12 1.40 -18.08
CA GLU A 18 -4.14 0.65 -18.82
C GLU A 18 -5.38 0.51 -17.93
N SER A 19 -6.56 0.57 -18.52
CA SER A 19 -7.87 0.53 -17.88
C SER A 19 -8.20 -0.85 -17.29
N GLY A 20 -7.40 -1.30 -16.33
CA GLY A 20 -7.58 -2.55 -15.60
C GLY A 20 -6.94 -2.48 -14.22
N GLU A 21 -7.68 -2.91 -13.19
CA GLU A 21 -7.14 -3.07 -11.84
C GLU A 21 -6.05 -4.15 -11.86
N LYS A 22 -4.78 -3.74 -11.75
CA LYS A 22 -3.66 -4.68 -11.58
C LYS A 22 -3.64 -5.17 -10.12
N ARG A 23 -3.67 -6.48 -9.94
CA ARG A 23 -3.60 -7.11 -8.63
C ARG A 23 -2.16 -7.51 -8.34
N VAL A 24 -1.66 -7.08 -7.18
CA VAL A 24 -0.33 -7.47 -6.69
C VAL A 24 -0.49 -8.17 -5.35
N THR A 25 0.29 -9.24 -5.16
CA THR A 25 0.37 -9.96 -3.89
C THR A 25 1.67 -9.56 -3.22
N ILE A 26 1.59 -9.13 -1.96
CA ILE A 26 2.76 -8.80 -1.15
C ILE A 26 2.89 -9.73 0.04
N VAL A 27 4.14 -9.96 0.43
CA VAL A 27 4.46 -10.66 1.68
C VAL A 27 4.96 -9.62 2.66
N ILE A 28 4.27 -9.50 3.79
CA ILE A 28 4.62 -8.59 4.88
C ILE A 28 4.63 -9.32 6.20
N ASP A 29 5.37 -8.78 7.16
CA ASP A 29 5.39 -9.31 8.51
C ASP A 29 3.99 -9.33 9.13
N LYS A 30 3.63 -10.44 9.77
CA LYS A 30 2.29 -10.66 10.33
C LYS A 30 1.94 -9.66 11.43
N SER A 31 2.92 -9.24 12.24
CA SER A 31 2.68 -8.28 13.31
C SER A 31 2.40 -6.88 12.75
N LEU A 32 3.04 -6.54 11.63
CA LEU A 32 2.80 -5.30 10.92
C LEU A 32 1.42 -5.27 10.27
N ASP A 33 1.05 -6.33 9.55
CA ASP A 33 -0.28 -6.49 8.96
C ASP A 33 -1.38 -6.37 10.04
N TYR A 34 -1.18 -7.03 11.18
CA TYR A 34 -2.12 -6.95 12.29
C TYR A 34 -2.30 -5.53 12.82
N LYS A 35 -1.21 -4.79 13.05
CA LYS A 35 -1.26 -3.40 13.50
C LYS A 35 -1.98 -2.52 12.48
N PHE A 36 -1.65 -2.68 11.20
CA PHE A 36 -2.27 -1.94 10.12
C PHE A 36 -3.78 -2.19 10.06
N ARG A 37 -4.20 -3.46 10.04
CA ARG A 37 -5.62 -3.84 10.07
C ARG A 37 -6.36 -3.25 11.25
N LYS A 38 -5.74 -3.25 12.44
CA LYS A 38 -6.35 -2.66 13.64
C LYS A 38 -6.64 -1.18 13.43
N MET A 39 -5.65 -0.40 12.98
CA MET A 39 -5.83 1.04 12.74
C MET A 39 -6.83 1.32 11.61
N ALA A 40 -6.71 0.60 10.50
CA ALA A 40 -7.60 0.71 9.36
C ALA A 40 -9.06 0.38 9.74
N SER A 41 -9.26 -0.65 10.56
CA SER A 41 -10.61 -1.02 11.02
C SER A 41 -11.27 0.05 11.89
N GLN A 42 -10.49 0.75 12.71
CA GLN A 42 -10.97 1.85 13.55
C GLN A 42 -11.36 3.07 12.70
N LYS A 43 -10.58 3.37 11.65
CA LYS A 43 -10.81 4.51 10.77
C LYS A 43 -12.01 4.28 9.82
N PHE A 44 -12.05 3.12 9.17
CA PHE A 44 -13.03 2.80 8.13
C PHE A 44 -14.25 2.00 8.64
N LYS A 45 -14.34 1.77 9.95
CA LYS A 45 -15.50 1.17 10.64
C LYS A 45 -16.02 -0.12 10.00
N PHE A 46 -15.12 -0.93 9.44
CA PHE A 46 -15.45 -2.18 8.75
C PHE A 46 -16.43 -2.03 7.56
N GLU A 47 -16.50 -0.87 6.91
CA GLU A 47 -17.29 -0.70 5.69
C GLU A 47 -16.87 -1.67 4.58
N PRO A 48 -17.74 -1.96 3.59
CA PRO A 48 -17.36 -2.77 2.43
C PRO A 48 -16.07 -2.25 1.79
N LYS A 49 -15.12 -3.17 1.56
CA LYS A 49 -13.78 -2.88 1.02
C LYS A 49 -12.89 -2.01 1.91
N TRP A 50 -13.16 -1.89 3.21
CA TRP A 50 -12.38 -1.06 4.15
C TRP A 50 -10.87 -1.31 4.08
N TYR A 51 -10.44 -2.56 3.96
CA TYR A 51 -9.02 -2.92 3.91
C TYR A 51 -8.35 -2.44 2.62
N SER A 52 -9.02 -2.65 1.47
CA SER A 52 -8.53 -2.17 0.17
C SER A 52 -8.44 -0.64 0.13
N LYS A 53 -9.45 0.06 0.64
CA LYS A 53 -9.44 1.53 0.75
C LYS A 53 -8.30 2.03 1.64
N ALA A 54 -8.07 1.36 2.77
CA ALA A 54 -6.97 1.70 3.67
C ALA A 54 -5.60 1.48 3.01
N MET A 55 -5.43 0.41 2.25
CA MET A 55 -4.19 0.13 1.51
C MET A 55 -3.96 1.18 0.41
N GLU A 56 -4.99 1.52 -0.35
CA GLU A 56 -4.92 2.56 -1.38
C GLU A 56 -4.49 3.90 -0.79
N GLU A 57 -5.13 4.34 0.30
CA GLU A 57 -4.77 5.58 0.99
C GLU A 57 -3.33 5.55 1.51
N ALA A 58 -2.91 4.45 2.14
CA ALA A 58 -1.55 4.32 2.65
C ALA A 58 -0.48 4.36 1.55
N VAL A 59 -0.76 3.75 0.40
CA VAL A 59 0.14 3.78 -0.76
C VAL A 59 0.19 5.19 -1.35
N ASN A 60 -0.95 5.86 -1.51
CA ASN A 60 -0.99 7.23 -2.03
C ASN A 60 -0.22 8.21 -1.14
N LEU A 61 -0.43 8.14 0.18
CA LEU A 61 0.33 8.95 1.14
C LEU A 61 1.83 8.69 1.04
N TRP A 62 2.21 7.42 0.92
CA TRP A 62 3.63 7.11 0.77
C TRP A 62 4.21 7.63 -0.54
N ILE A 63 3.48 7.51 -1.65
CA ILE A 63 3.90 8.07 -2.94
C ILE A 63 4.13 9.57 -2.77
N GLU A 64 3.14 10.30 -2.24
CA GLU A 64 3.21 11.75 -2.01
C GLU A 64 4.42 12.16 -1.15
N GLU A 65 4.71 11.40 -0.08
CA GLU A 65 5.83 11.67 0.82
C GLU A 65 7.21 11.27 0.25
N ASN A 66 7.25 10.47 -0.83
CA ASN A 66 8.49 9.93 -1.41
C ASN A 66 8.62 10.28 -2.91
N ILE A 67 7.91 11.31 -3.39
CA ILE A 67 8.00 11.81 -4.78
C ILE A 67 9.45 12.13 -5.20
N ASP A 68 10.30 12.54 -4.26
CA ASP A 68 11.69 12.97 -4.51
C ASP A 68 12.73 11.86 -4.26
N GLU A 69 12.34 10.65 -3.84
CA GLU A 69 13.26 9.50 -3.81
C GLU A 69 13.27 8.84 -5.18
N ASP A 70 14.07 9.39 -6.10
CA ASP A 70 14.47 8.70 -7.32
C ASP A 70 14.98 7.31 -6.92
N PHE A 71 14.28 6.28 -7.39
CA PHE A 71 14.61 4.88 -7.16
C PHE A 71 15.88 4.52 -7.95
N GLU A 72 17.04 5.01 -7.51
CA GLU A 72 18.36 4.48 -7.89
C GLU A 72 18.63 3.11 -7.23
#